data_AF-A0A7C3ARR8-F1
#
_entry.id   AF-A0A7C3ARR8-F1
#
_cell.length_a   1.000
_cell.length_b   1.000
_cell.length_c   1.000
_cell.angle_alpha   90.00
_cell.angle_beta   90.00
_cell.angle_gamma   90.00
#
_symmetry.space_group_name_H-M   'P 1'
#
loop_
_entity.id
_entity.type
_entity.pdbx_description
1 polymer ?
#
loop_
_entity_poly.entity_id
_entity_poly.type
_entity_poly.pdbx_seq_one_letter_code
_entity_poly.pdbx_strand_id
1 'polypeptide(L)'
;MANYYDELLKLCGFEDDEIKKEKPRIDKAFQKLGIGPEDMETAKNWVRQNHDVELLGVRKLLGAWLKELIDLVLARDEGKKVVYYGFPSIAGPGMAIKVAAPETLYCACPDVVLC
;
A
#
# COMPACT_ATOMS: atom_id res chain seq x y z
N MET A 1 5.46 -8.76 19.86
CA MET A 1 4.13 -8.20 20.21
C MET A 1 3.40 -7.99 18.91
N ALA A 2 2.14 -8.40 18.84
CA ALA A 2 1.31 -8.09 17.68
C ALA A 2 1.05 -6.57 17.65
N ASN A 3 1.23 -5.91 16.51
CA ASN A 3 0.84 -4.50 16.36
C ASN A 3 -0.67 -4.41 16.10
N TYR A 4 -1.24 -3.24 16.33
CA TYR A 4 -2.68 -3.01 16.20
C TYR A 4 -3.21 -3.27 14.76
N TYR A 5 -2.34 -3.19 13.75
CA TYR A 5 -2.69 -3.41 12.34
C TYR A 5 -2.38 -4.82 11.81
N ASP A 6 -1.74 -5.70 12.59
CA ASP A 6 -1.27 -7.00 12.08
C ASP A 6 -2.42 -7.85 11.50
N GLU A 7 -3.59 -7.83 12.15
CA GLU A 7 -4.77 -8.55 11.66
C GLU A 7 -5.27 -8.02 10.31
N LEU A 8 -5.25 -6.70 10.12
CA LEU A 8 -5.66 -6.07 8.87
C LEU A 8 -4.69 -6.44 7.74
N LEU A 9 -3.38 -6.35 8.00
CA LEU A 9 -2.36 -6.71 7.01
C LEU A 9 -2.45 -8.19 6.62
N LYS A 10 -2.64 -9.09 7.60
CA LYS A 10 -2.88 -10.52 7.32
C LYS A 10 -4.15 -10.74 6.52
N LEU A 11 -5.23 -10.04 6.82
CA LEU A 11 -6.46 -10.08 6.03
C LEU A 11 -6.18 -9.69 4.57
N CYS A 12 -5.35 -8.67 4.36
CA CYS A 12 -4.85 -8.24 3.05
C CYS A 12 -3.67 -9.07 2.50
N GLY A 13 -3.46 -10.29 3.00
CA GLY A 13 -2.52 -11.25 2.40
C GLY A 13 -1.04 -10.97 2.64
N PHE A 14 -0.69 -10.14 3.62
CA PHE A 14 0.70 -10.03 4.10
C PHE A 14 1.09 -11.27 4.91
N GLU A 15 2.32 -11.72 4.72
CA GLU A 15 2.94 -12.79 5.50
C GLU A 15 3.64 -12.22 6.75
N ASP A 16 3.82 -13.04 7.79
CA ASP A 16 4.39 -12.62 9.07
C ASP A 16 5.82 -12.05 8.95
N ASP A 17 6.63 -12.65 8.10
CA ASP A 17 8.00 -12.19 7.81
C ASP A 17 8.01 -10.85 7.07
N GLU A 18 7.05 -10.65 6.17
CA GLU A 18 6.88 -9.41 5.42
C GLU A 18 6.45 -8.26 6.34
N ILE A 19 5.46 -8.49 7.21
CA ILE A 19 5.03 -7.50 8.22
C ILE A 19 6.21 -7.12 9.12
N LYS A 20 6.97 -8.11 9.59
CA LYS A 20 8.13 -7.87 10.46
C LYS A 20 9.21 -7.04 9.76
N LYS A 21 9.49 -7.32 8.50
CA LYS A 21 10.50 -6.62 7.70
C LYS A 21 10.07 -5.18 7.40
N GLU A 22 8.82 -4.98 6.97
CA GLU A 22 8.31 -3.69 6.54
C GLU A 22 7.77 -2.84 7.70
N LYS A 23 7.72 -3.38 8.93
CA LYS A 23 7.22 -2.70 10.14
C LYS A 23 7.65 -1.23 10.26
N PRO A 24 8.94 -0.86 10.11
CA PRO A 24 9.35 0.54 10.24
C PRO A 24 8.72 1.47 9.19
N ARG A 25 8.50 0.95 7.97
CA ARG A 25 7.86 1.70 6.87
C ARG A 25 6.36 1.80 7.10
N ILE A 26 5.71 0.71 7.51
CA ILE A 26 4.28 0.68 7.86
C ILE A 26 3.99 1.67 8.99
N ASP A 27 4.74 1.60 10.09
CA ASP A 27 4.58 2.50 11.25
C ASP A 27 4.66 3.97 10.82
N LYS A 28 5.67 4.31 10.01
CA LYS A 28 5.88 5.68 9.53
C LYS A 28 4.79 6.13 8.56
N ALA A 29 4.35 5.27 7.65
CA ALA A 29 3.29 5.60 6.70
C ALA A 29 1.96 5.83 7.43
N PHE A 30 1.59 4.94 8.35
CA PHE A 30 0.34 5.06 9.13
C PHE A 30 0.36 6.30 10.01
N GLN A 31 1.50 6.61 10.65
CA GLN A 31 1.67 7.86 11.38
C GLN A 31 1.46 9.11 10.51
N LYS A 32 2.01 9.14 9.29
CA LYS A 32 1.83 10.28 8.36
C LYS A 32 0.40 10.41 7.85
N LEU A 33 -0.31 9.29 7.72
CA LEU A 33 -1.72 9.24 7.33
C LEU A 33 -2.67 9.50 8.50
N GLY A 34 -2.18 9.52 9.74
CA GLY A 34 -3.02 9.66 10.93
C GLY A 34 -3.86 8.42 11.22
N ILE A 35 -3.44 7.24 10.76
CA ILE A 35 -4.12 5.97 10.99
C ILE A 35 -3.67 5.39 12.33
N GLY A 36 -4.63 5.06 13.19
CA GLY A 36 -4.42 4.56 14.55
C GLY A 36 -5.16 3.25 14.85
N PRO A 37 -5.00 2.71 16.08
CA PRO A 37 -5.73 1.52 16.54
C PRO A 37 -7.25 1.62 16.40
N GLU A 38 -7.81 2.82 16.54
CA GLU A 38 -9.24 3.14 16.44
C GLU A 38 -9.82 2.84 15.05
N ASP A 39 -9.01 2.88 13.99
CA ASP A 39 -9.45 2.68 12.61
C ASP A 39 -9.54 1.20 12.23
N MET A 40 -8.87 0.32 12.98
CA MET A 40 -8.61 -1.06 12.56
C MET A 40 -9.87 -1.89 12.45
N GLU A 41 -10.81 -1.72 13.38
CA GLU A 41 -12.05 -2.50 13.36
C GLU A 41 -12.93 -2.10 12.17
N THR A 42 -13.05 -0.80 11.91
CA THR A 42 -13.74 -0.27 10.73
C THR A 42 -13.10 -0.78 9.44
N ALA A 43 -11.77 -0.71 9.33
CA ALA A 43 -11.03 -1.16 8.16
C ALA A 43 -11.21 -2.67 7.89
N LYS A 44 -11.05 -3.51 8.93
CA LYS A 44 -11.25 -4.96 8.80
C LYS A 44 -12.66 -5.31 8.35
N ASN A 45 -13.68 -4.65 8.92
CA ASN A 45 -15.07 -4.89 8.56
C ASN A 45 -15.37 -4.46 7.12
N TRP A 46 -14.85 -3.30 6.70
CA TRP A 46 -15.00 -2.83 5.33
C TRP A 46 -14.34 -3.79 4.33
N VAL A 47 -13.12 -4.26 4.60
CA VAL A 47 -12.43 -5.22 3.72
C VAL A 47 -13.24 -6.51 3.55
N ARG A 48 -13.76 -7.09 4.64
CA ARG A 48 -14.58 -8.32 4.60
C ARG A 48 -15.91 -8.15 3.88
N GLN A 49 -16.54 -6.98 3.99
CA GLN A 49 -17.86 -6.73 3.40
C GLN A 49 -17.80 -6.47 1.89
N ASN A 50 -16.68 -5.93 1.40
CA ASN A 50 -16.58 -5.44 0.02
C ASN A 50 -15.72 -6.33 -0.89
N HIS A 51 -15.05 -7.36 -0.35
CA HIS A 51 -14.13 -8.20 -1.10
C HIS A 51 -14.31 -9.68 -0.77
N ASP A 52 -14.15 -10.54 -1.76
CA ASP A 52 -14.11 -12.00 -1.59
C ASP A 52 -12.78 -12.43 -0.96
N VAL A 53 -12.63 -12.14 0.34
CA VAL A 53 -11.39 -12.43 1.10
C VAL A 53 -11.10 -13.93 1.24
N GLU A 54 -12.05 -14.81 0.93
CA GLU A 54 -11.79 -16.26 0.84
C GLU A 54 -10.85 -16.59 -0.34
N LEU A 55 -10.78 -15.73 -1.36
CA LEU A 55 -9.88 -15.90 -2.49
C LEU A 55 -8.51 -15.31 -2.17
N LEU A 56 -7.48 -16.17 -2.12
CA LEU A 56 -6.10 -15.75 -1.87
C LEU A 56 -5.62 -14.67 -2.86
N GLY A 57 -6.03 -14.76 -4.14
CA GLY A 57 -5.69 -13.77 -5.16
C GLY A 57 -6.21 -12.37 -4.83
N VAL A 58 -7.45 -12.28 -4.34
CA VAL A 58 -8.06 -11.00 -3.92
C VAL A 58 -7.30 -10.41 -2.74
N ARG A 59 -6.99 -11.23 -1.72
CA ARG A 59 -6.18 -10.79 -0.58
C ARG A 59 -4.83 -10.25 -1.01
N LYS A 60 -4.11 -10.95 -1.90
CA LYS A 60 -2.81 -10.50 -2.41
C LYS A 60 -2.88 -9.19 -3.20
N LEU A 61 -3.96 -8.96 -3.95
CA LEU A 61 -4.17 -7.68 -4.65
C LEU A 61 -4.42 -6.52 -3.68
N LEU A 62 -5.23 -6.73 -2.63
CA LEU A 62 -5.39 -5.74 -1.56
C LEU A 62 -4.05 -5.42 -0.89
N GLY A 63 -3.23 -6.44 -0.65
CA GLY A 63 -1.88 -6.26 -0.13
C GLY A 63 -0.98 -5.44 -1.05
N ALA A 64 -1.06 -5.66 -2.37
CA ALA A 64 -0.33 -4.86 -3.36
C ALA A 64 -0.75 -3.37 -3.34
N TRP A 65 -2.04 -3.08 -3.18
CA TRP A 65 -2.52 -1.69 -3.05
C TRP A 65 -2.03 -1.02 -1.76
N LEU A 66 -2.04 -1.72 -0.63
CA LEU A 66 -1.47 -1.20 0.62
C LEU A 66 0.03 -0.92 0.50
N LYS A 67 0.78 -1.78 -0.19
CA LYS A 67 2.21 -1.55 -0.47
C LYS A 67 2.42 -0.32 -1.35
N GLU A 68 1.62 -0.16 -2.40
CA GLU A 68 1.69 1.01 -3.28
C GLU A 68 1.34 2.30 -2.53
N LEU A 69 0.38 2.27 -1.59
CA LEU A 69 0.07 3.39 -0.70
C LEU A 69 1.26 3.74 0.21
N ILE A 70 1.90 2.74 0.81
CA ILE A 70 3.09 2.95 1.66
C ILE A 70 4.23 3.57 0.84
N ASP A 71 4.49 3.03 -0.35
CA ASP A 71 5.50 3.57 -1.28
C ASP A 71 5.19 5.03 -1.66
N LEU A 72 3.93 5.36 -1.93
CA LEU A 72 3.48 6.72 -2.22
C LEU A 72 3.77 7.68 -1.07
N VAL A 73 3.37 7.30 0.14
CA VAL A 73 3.50 8.14 1.36
C VAL A 73 4.95 8.37 1.74
N LEU A 74 5.81 7.37 1.51
CA LEU A 74 7.22 7.41 1.86
C LEU A 74 8.14 7.86 0.74
N ALA A 75 7.68 7.96 -0.51
CA ALA A 75 8.51 8.25 -1.68
C ALA A 75 9.48 9.43 -1.45
N ARG A 76 8.97 10.56 -0.96
CA ARG A 76 9.81 11.75 -0.69
C ARG A 76 10.79 11.55 0.47
N ASP A 77 10.37 10.83 1.50
CA ASP A 77 11.22 10.55 2.66
C ASP A 77 12.37 9.59 2.29
N GLU A 78 12.14 8.74 1.30
CA GLU A 78 13.13 7.84 0.70
C GLU A 78 13.98 8.53 -0.38
N GLY A 79 13.83 9.84 -0.57
CA GLY A 79 14.60 10.62 -1.53
C GLY A 79 14.17 10.45 -2.99
N LYS A 80 13.04 9.78 -3.25
CA LYS A 80 12.54 9.58 -4.61
C LYS A 80 11.83 10.81 -5.14
N LYS A 81 12.09 11.14 -6.41
CA LYS A 81 11.28 12.09 -7.17
C LYS A 81 9.97 11.42 -7.55
N VAL A 82 8.90 12.16 -7.33
CA VAL A 82 7.54 11.69 -7.55
C VAL A 82 7.08 12.10 -8.95
N VAL A 83 6.65 11.12 -9.74
CA VAL A 83 6.10 11.30 -11.10
C VAL A 83 4.69 10.73 -11.14
N TYR A 84 3.69 11.60 -11.12
CA TYR A 84 2.29 11.20 -11.19
C TYR A 84 1.77 11.29 -12.61
N TYR A 85 1.04 10.26 -13.04
CA TYR A 85 0.22 10.29 -14.24
C TYR A 85 -1.24 10.05 -13.84
N GLY A 86 -2.17 10.85 -14.38
CA GLY A 86 -3.58 10.78 -14.01
C GLY A 86 -4.40 9.84 -14.91
N PHE A 87 -5.67 9.66 -14.53
CA PHE A 87 -6.64 8.93 -15.33
C PHE A 87 -7.28 9.83 -16.43
N PRO A 88 -7.52 9.33 -17.66
CA PRO A 88 -7.24 7.99 -18.17
C PRO A 88 -5.74 7.77 -18.38
N SER A 89 -5.22 6.66 -17.84
CA SER A 89 -3.81 6.34 -17.91
C SER A 89 -3.49 5.39 -19.06
N ILE A 90 -2.35 5.61 -19.71
CA ILE A 90 -1.66 4.60 -20.50
C ILE A 90 -0.64 3.94 -19.56
N ALA A 91 -0.97 2.77 -19.02
CA ALA A 91 -0.13 2.11 -18.01
C ALA A 91 1.29 1.80 -18.51
N GLY A 92 1.45 1.48 -19.80
CA GLY A 92 2.74 1.09 -20.40
C GLY A 92 3.86 2.11 -20.16
N PRO A 93 3.73 3.37 -20.61
CA PRO A 93 4.72 4.41 -20.34
C PRO A 93 5.02 4.64 -18.86
N GLY A 94 4.00 4.66 -18.00
CA GLY A 94 4.19 4.82 -16.55
C GLY A 94 5.04 3.71 -15.94
N MET A 95 4.77 2.47 -16.31
CA MET A 95 5.56 1.31 -15.88
C MET A 95 6.99 1.35 -16.44
N ALA A 96 7.17 1.75 -17.69
CA ALA A 96 8.50 1.90 -18.29
C ALA A 96 9.36 2.94 -17.54
N ILE A 97 8.75 4.07 -17.14
CA ILE A 97 9.43 5.10 -16.33
C ILE A 97 9.78 4.56 -14.94
N LYS A 98 8.83 3.87 -14.27
CA LYS A 98 9.06 3.25 -12.94
C LYS A 98 10.26 2.29 -12.97
N VAL A 99 10.35 1.45 -14.00
CA VAL A 99 11.42 0.45 -14.16
C VAL A 99 12.75 1.06 -14.61
N ALA A 100 12.73 2.18 -15.33
CA ALA A 100 13.96 2.84 -15.78
C ALA A 100 14.79 3.45 -14.64
N ALA A 101 14.16 3.80 -13.51
CA ALA A 101 14.83 4.44 -12.38
C ALA A 101 14.15 4.14 -11.02
N PRO A 102 14.05 2.87 -10.60
CA PRO A 102 13.26 2.45 -9.44
C PRO A 102 13.79 2.99 -8.09
N GLU A 103 15.09 3.26 -8.01
CA GLU A 103 15.73 3.78 -6.79
C GLU A 103 15.55 5.29 -6.61
N THR A 104 15.32 6.02 -7.70
CA THR A 104 15.27 7.50 -7.69
C THR A 104 13.91 8.06 -8.05
N LEU A 105 13.02 7.26 -8.66
CA LEU A 105 11.67 7.64 -9.04
C LEU A 105 10.62 6.78 -8.33
N TYR A 106 9.59 7.45 -7.82
CA TYR A 106 8.28 6.85 -7.60
C TYR A 106 7.37 7.29 -8.75
N CYS A 107 6.94 6.37 -9.60
CA CYS A 107 6.05 6.66 -10.73
C CYS A 107 4.79 5.79 -10.67
N ALA A 108 3.63 6.43 -10.51
CA ALA A 108 2.35 5.73 -10.36
C ALA A 108 1.16 6.62 -10.76
N CYS A 109 -0.02 6.03 -10.80
CA CYS A 109 -1.31 6.72 -10.85
C CYS A 109 -1.92 6.71 -9.44
N PRO A 110 -1.75 7.77 -8.63
CA PRO A 110 -2.31 7.79 -7.27
C PRO A 110 -3.83 7.64 -7.27
N ASP A 111 -4.49 8.04 -8.37
CA ASP A 111 -5.94 7.88 -8.52
C ASP A 111 -6.36 6.42 -8.31
N VAL A 112 -5.59 5.41 -8.75
CA VAL A 112 -5.98 4.00 -8.53
C VAL A 112 -5.81 3.52 -7.08
N VAL A 113 -5.13 4.29 -6.23
CA VAL A 113 -4.88 3.96 -4.82
C VAL A 113 -5.76 4.79 -3.88
N LEU A 114 -6.14 6.02 -4.29
CA LEU A 114 -6.82 7.00 -3.45
C LEU A 114 -8.32 7.20 -3.78
N CYS A 115 -8.84 6.56 -4.84
CA CYS A 115 -10.25 6.70 -5.25
C CYS A 115 -11.22 5.72 -4.58
#